data_AF-A0A7X1TRA9-F1
#
_entry.id   AF-A0A7X1TRA9-F1
#
_cell.length_a   1.000
_cell.length_b   1.000
_cell.length_c   1.000
_cell.angle_alpha   90.00
_cell.angle_beta   90.00
_cell.angle_gamma   90.00
#
_symmetry.space_group_name_H-M   'P 1'
#
loop_
_entity.id
_entity.type
_entity.pdbx_description
1 polymer ?
#
loop_
_entity_poly.entity_id
_entity_poly.type
_entity_poly.pdbx_seq_one_letter_code
_entity_poly.pdbx_strand_id
1 'polypeptide(L)'
;MSPAPDGLTESRWDALRGLLGHGLLIGLGVALAAALVGHFLIQPGWEGVRLGLNGAGTLLCVLAGSFAMGASDSQEATSFHRGRLGQATERIHWPLAALTVSLLAAGLCFGLAWLVSR
;
A
#
# COMPACT_ATOMS: atom_id res chain seq x y z
N MET A 1 9.23 -3.36 -42.08
CA MET A 1 8.20 -3.46 -41.03
C MET A 1 8.78 -4.22 -39.86
N SER A 2 9.19 -3.51 -38.81
CA SER A 2 9.68 -4.11 -37.57
C SER A 2 8.48 -4.26 -36.63
N PRO A 3 8.15 -5.47 -36.13
CA PRO A 3 7.05 -5.63 -35.20
C PRO A 3 7.39 -4.95 -33.87
N ALA A 4 6.45 -4.17 -33.35
CA ALA A 4 6.56 -3.47 -32.08
C ALA A 4 6.60 -4.48 -30.91
N PRO A 5 7.27 -4.15 -29.78
CA PRO A 5 7.43 -5.04 -28.64
C PRO A 5 6.15 -5.08 -27.79
N ASP A 6 5.18 -5.89 -28.19
CA ASP A 6 3.90 -6.07 -27.47
C ASP A 6 4.05 -6.74 -26.09
N GLY A 7 5.18 -7.43 -25.85
CA GLY A 7 5.43 -8.21 -24.61
C GLY A 7 5.73 -7.41 -23.34
N LEU A 8 6.07 -6.11 -23.43
CA LEU A 8 6.35 -5.29 -22.24
C LEU A 8 5.08 -4.81 -21.52
N THR A 9 3.98 -4.68 -22.26
CA THR A 9 2.69 -4.22 -21.73
C THR A 9 1.94 -5.32 -20.98
N GLU A 10 2.02 -6.56 -21.46
CA GLU A 10 1.35 -7.73 -20.85
C GLU A 10 1.95 -8.04 -19.48
N SER A 11 3.30 -8.05 -19.38
CA SER A 11 4.02 -8.26 -18.12
C SER A 11 3.73 -7.18 -17.06
N ARG A 12 3.55 -5.92 -17.48
CA ARG A 12 3.20 -4.82 -16.56
C ARG A 12 1.76 -4.95 -16.05
N TRP A 13 0.85 -5.43 -16.89
CA TRP A 13 -0.53 -5.66 -16.48
C TRP A 13 -0.67 -6.81 -15.49
N ASP A 14 0.07 -7.90 -15.69
CA ASP A 14 0.07 -9.03 -14.76
C ASP A 14 0.69 -8.66 -13.42
N ALA A 15 1.77 -7.87 -13.43
CA ALA A 15 2.36 -7.32 -12.21
C ALA A 15 1.36 -6.41 -11.46
N LEU A 16 0.63 -5.55 -12.19
CA LEU A 16 -0.37 -4.67 -11.57
C LEU A 16 -1.55 -5.47 -11.00
N ARG A 17 -2.04 -6.49 -11.72
CA ARG A 17 -3.09 -7.40 -11.24
C ARG A 17 -2.63 -8.17 -10.00
N GLY A 18 -1.39 -8.65 -9.99
CA GLY A 18 -0.79 -9.30 -8.83
C GLY A 18 -0.78 -8.38 -7.61
N LEU A 19 -0.37 -7.12 -7.79
CA LEU A 19 -0.37 -6.12 -6.71
C LEU A 19 -1.78 -5.75 -6.23
N LEU A 20 -2.72 -5.58 -7.16
CA LEU A 20 -4.13 -5.32 -6.85
C LEU A 20 -4.74 -6.48 -6.06
N GLY A 21 -4.53 -7.72 -6.50
CA GLY A 21 -5.03 -8.91 -5.82
C GLY A 21 -4.46 -9.07 -4.41
N HIS A 22 -3.14 -8.91 -4.25
CA HIS A 22 -2.50 -8.97 -2.93
C HIS A 22 -2.97 -7.83 -2.03
N GLY A 23 -3.06 -6.60 -2.55
CA GLY A 23 -3.58 -5.44 -1.82
C GLY A 23 -5.01 -5.64 -1.35
N LEU A 24 -5.86 -6.24 -2.19
CA LEU A 24 -7.25 -6.53 -1.85
C LEU A 24 -7.36 -7.59 -0.75
N LEU A 25 -6.59 -8.68 -0.85
CA LEU A 25 -6.59 -9.76 0.15
C LEU A 25 -6.05 -9.28 1.50
N ILE A 26 -4.96 -8.54 1.49
CA ILE A 26 -4.38 -7.96 2.71
C ILE A 26 -5.34 -6.94 3.30
N GLY A 27 -5.91 -6.05 2.48
CA GLY A 27 -6.89 -5.07 2.91
C GLY A 27 -8.13 -5.71 3.54
N LEU A 28 -8.66 -6.77 2.93
CA LEU A 28 -9.80 -7.51 3.47
C LEU A 28 -9.47 -8.18 4.80
N GLY A 29 -8.29 -8.80 4.91
CA GLY A 29 -7.83 -9.45 6.14
C GLY A 29 -7.63 -8.44 7.28
N VAL A 30 -6.99 -7.32 7.00
CA VAL A 30 -6.79 -6.23 7.98
C VAL A 30 -8.13 -5.62 8.39
N ALA A 31 -9.04 -5.39 7.44
CA ALA A 31 -10.37 -4.87 7.72
C ALA A 31 -11.19 -5.82 8.61
N LEU A 32 -11.18 -7.12 8.33
CA LEU A 32 -11.86 -8.13 9.16
C LEU A 32 -11.27 -8.19 10.57
N ALA A 33 -9.94 -8.23 10.68
CA ALA A 33 -9.26 -8.22 11.97
C ALA A 33 -9.58 -6.94 12.77
N ALA A 34 -9.54 -5.77 12.12
CA ALA A 34 -9.84 -4.49 12.72
C ALA A 34 -11.31 -4.37 13.15
N ALA A 35 -12.24 -4.88 12.34
CA ALA A 35 -13.66 -4.94 12.67
C ALA A 35 -13.92 -5.83 13.89
N LEU A 36 -13.31 -7.02 13.93
CA LEU A 36 -13.41 -7.95 15.06
C LEU A 36 -12.81 -7.35 16.33
N VAL A 37 -11.61 -6.77 16.23
CA VAL A 37 -10.95 -6.08 17.36
C VAL A 37 -11.81 -4.92 17.85
N GLY A 38 -12.32 -4.09 16.94
CA GLY A 38 -13.18 -2.97 17.28
C GLY A 38 -14.46 -3.43 17.99
N HIS A 39 -15.11 -4.47 17.49
CA HIS A 39 -16.33 -5.04 18.05
C HIS A 39 -16.12 -5.71 19.42
N PHE A 40 -15.05 -6.48 19.60
CA PHE A 40 -14.86 -7.28 20.82
C PHE A 40 -14.04 -6.58 21.90
N LEU A 41 -13.05 -5.75 21.52
CA LEU A 41 -12.07 -5.18 22.46
C LEU A 41 -12.31 -3.70 22.78
N ILE A 42 -12.92 -2.92 21.87
CA ILE A 42 -13.12 -1.48 22.07
C ILE A 42 -14.54 -1.20 22.51
N GLN A 43 -15.51 -1.48 21.65
CA GLN A 43 -16.92 -1.27 21.93
C GLN A 43 -17.78 -2.34 21.25
N PRO A 44 -18.62 -3.06 22.01
CA PRO A 44 -19.57 -3.99 21.41
C PRO A 44 -20.57 -3.25 20.53
N GLY A 45 -20.79 -3.78 19.33
CA GLY A 45 -21.71 -3.23 18.35
C GLY A 45 -21.05 -2.68 17.09
N TRP A 46 -21.85 -1.98 16.28
CA TRP A 46 -21.43 -1.44 14.99
C TRP A 46 -20.51 -0.22 15.12
N GLU A 47 -20.60 0.52 16.22
CA GLU A 47 -19.70 1.65 16.50
C GLU A 47 -18.25 1.19 16.69
N GLY A 48 -18.03 0.10 17.43
CA GLY A 48 -16.70 -0.50 17.58
C GLY A 48 -16.11 -0.98 16.25
N VAL A 49 -16.92 -1.59 15.39
CA VAL A 49 -16.51 -1.99 14.03
C VAL A 49 -16.02 -0.79 13.21
N ARG A 50 -16.76 0.33 13.23
CA ARG A 50 -16.39 1.57 12.52
C ARG A 50 -15.10 2.16 13.08
N LEU A 51 -14.94 2.14 14.41
CA LEU A 51 -13.78 2.70 15.09
C LEU A 51 -12.52 1.87 14.80
N GLY A 52 -12.65 0.54 14.81
CA GLY A 52 -11.60 -0.40 14.41
C GLY A 52 -11.17 -0.21 12.96
N LEU A 53 -12.12 -0.15 12.01
CA LEU A 53 -11.84 0.06 10.60
C LEU A 53 -11.18 1.43 10.31
N ASN A 54 -11.64 2.50 10.96
CA ASN A 54 -11.01 3.82 10.85
C ASN A 54 -9.58 3.81 11.40
N GLY A 55 -9.38 3.23 12.60
CA GLY A 55 -8.06 3.14 13.21
C GLY A 55 -7.07 2.35 12.35
N ALA A 56 -7.50 1.23 11.79
CA ALA A 56 -6.66 0.43 10.88
C ALA A 56 -6.35 1.18 9.57
N GLY A 57 -7.34 1.88 9.00
CA GLY A 57 -7.14 2.73 7.81
C GLY A 57 -6.12 3.84 8.06
N THR A 58 -6.20 4.52 9.20
CA THR A 58 -5.23 5.55 9.59
C THR A 58 -3.83 4.97 9.79
N LEU A 59 -3.70 3.83 10.47
CA LEU A 59 -2.42 3.16 10.68
C LEU A 59 -1.74 2.77 9.36
N LEU A 60 -2.53 2.24 8.41
CA LEU A 60 -2.04 1.88 7.07
C LEU A 60 -1.60 3.10 6.26
N CYS A 61 -2.31 4.24 6.37
CA CYS A 61 -1.89 5.49 5.76
C CYS A 61 -0.55 6.01 6.35
N VAL A 62 -0.39 5.92 7.67
CA VAL A 62 0.86 6.31 8.34
C VAL A 62 2.01 5.39 7.88
N LEU A 63 1.79 4.08 7.81
CA LEU A 63 2.77 3.12 7.28
C LEU A 63 3.15 3.44 5.83
N ALA A 64 2.17 3.73 4.97
CA ALA A 64 2.43 4.15 3.60
C ALA A 64 3.30 5.43 3.56
N GLY A 65 2.97 6.44 4.37
CA GLY A 65 3.79 7.66 4.50
C GLY A 65 5.21 7.37 5.00
N SER A 66 5.36 6.45 5.95
CA SER A 66 6.66 6.02 6.50
C SER A 66 7.54 5.37 5.44
N PHE A 67 6.94 4.51 4.60
CA PHE A 67 7.64 3.88 3.48
C PHE A 67 8.02 4.88 2.39
N ALA A 68 7.17 5.89 2.14
CA ALA A 68 7.50 6.96 1.20
C ALA A 68 8.69 7.79 1.71
N MET A 69 8.67 8.20 2.98
CA MET A 69 9.74 8.98 3.61
C MET A 69 11.07 8.19 3.63
N GLY A 70 11.04 6.92 4.06
CA GLY A 70 12.24 6.07 4.09
C GLY A 70 12.81 5.78 2.69
N ALA A 71 11.96 5.73 1.66
CA ALA A 71 12.41 5.64 0.27
C ALA A 71 13.13 6.92 -0.18
N SER A 72 12.68 8.10 0.27
CA SER A 72 13.35 9.38 -0.02
C SER A 72 14.70 9.49 0.69
N ASP A 73 14.79 9.18 1.99
CA ASP A 73 16.05 9.28 2.75
C ASP A 73 17.13 8.31 2.23
N SER A 74 16.73 7.09 1.86
CA SER A 74 17.64 6.11 1.28
C SER A 74 18.10 6.49 -0.13
N GLN A 75 17.28 7.20 -0.91
CA GLN A 75 17.67 7.75 -2.21
C GLN A 75 18.68 8.89 -2.09
N GLU A 76 18.52 9.77 -1.10
CA GLU A 76 19.49 10.84 -0.83
C GLU A 76 20.83 10.27 -0.37
N ALA A 77 20.82 9.31 0.56
CA ALA A 77 22.05 8.67 1.05
C ALA A 77 22.80 7.90 -0.05
N THR A 78 22.09 7.19 -0.93
CA THR A 78 22.71 6.41 -2.01
C THR A 78 23.16 7.27 -3.20
N SER A 79 22.47 8.37 -3.50
CA SER A 79 22.90 9.33 -4.54
C SER A 79 24.12 10.14 -4.10
N PHE A 80 24.22 10.51 -2.81
CA PHE A 80 25.38 11.24 -2.28
C PHE A 80 26.66 10.39 -2.28
N HIS A 81 26.56 9.11 -1.90
CA HIS A 81 27.70 8.18 -1.94
C HIS A 81 28.13 7.82 -3.37
N ARG A 82 27.20 7.70 -4.32
CA ARG A 82 27.53 7.36 -5.72
C ARG A 82 27.94 8.56 -6.57
N GLY A 83 27.45 9.76 -6.28
CA GLY A 83 27.92 11.01 -6.90
C GLY A 83 29.42 11.24 -6.65
N ARG A 84 29.94 10.81 -5.48
CA ARG A 84 31.38 10.77 -5.20
C ARG A 84 32.17 9.75 -6.04
N LEU A 85 31.50 8.74 -6.59
CA LEU A 85 32.13 7.62 -7.32
C LEU A 85 31.97 7.72 -8.85
N GLY A 86 31.26 8.73 -9.36
CA GLY A 86 31.09 8.97 -10.80
C GLY A 86 30.28 7.90 -11.55
N GLN A 87 29.53 7.05 -10.85
CA GLN A 87 28.73 5.98 -11.46
C GLN A 87 27.33 6.47 -11.87
N ALA A 88 26.85 6.01 -13.03
CA ALA A 88 25.51 6.31 -13.53
C ALA A 88 24.42 5.69 -12.63
N THR A 89 23.37 6.46 -12.37
CA THR A 89 22.27 6.15 -11.46
C THR A 89 21.49 4.93 -11.94
N GLU A 90 21.55 3.82 -11.19
CA GLU A 90 20.68 2.68 -11.44
C GLU A 90 19.23 3.01 -11.03
N ARG A 91 18.26 2.39 -11.72
CA ARG A 91 16.83 2.70 -11.60
C ARG A 91 16.37 2.70 -10.15
N ILE A 92 15.72 3.80 -9.78
CA ILE A 92 15.10 4.02 -8.49
C ILE A 92 14.18 2.84 -8.14
N HIS A 93 14.56 2.04 -7.15
CA HIS A 93 13.69 1.01 -6.59
C HIS A 93 12.71 1.67 -5.61
N TRP A 94 11.73 2.41 -6.14
CA TRP A 94 10.62 2.88 -5.32
C TRP A 94 9.91 1.64 -4.73
N PRO A 95 9.57 1.62 -3.43
CA PRO A 95 8.70 0.60 -2.84
C PRO A 95 7.25 0.82 -3.30
N LEU A 96 7.06 1.09 -4.59
CA LEU A 96 5.80 1.45 -5.22
C LEU A 96 4.78 0.34 -5.02
N ALA A 97 5.23 -0.91 -5.04
CA ALA A 97 4.43 -2.09 -4.68
C ALA A 97 3.91 -2.06 -3.24
N ALA A 98 4.76 -1.74 -2.26
CA ALA A 98 4.34 -1.68 -0.86
C ALA A 98 3.42 -0.48 -0.58
N LEU A 99 3.68 0.65 -1.24
CA LEU A 99 2.84 1.84 -1.17
C LEU A 99 1.44 1.58 -1.77
N THR A 100 1.37 0.99 -2.97
CA THR A 100 0.08 0.69 -3.62
C THR A 100 -0.73 -0.33 -2.84
N VAL A 101 -0.09 -1.39 -2.33
CA VAL A 101 -0.74 -2.37 -1.46
C VAL A 101 -1.27 -1.72 -0.19
N SER A 102 -0.49 -0.86 0.47
CA SER A 102 -0.90 -0.19 1.72
C SER A 102 -2.05 0.81 1.49
N LEU A 103 -2.01 1.57 0.38
CA LEU A 103 -3.07 2.51 0.00
C LEU A 103 -4.37 1.79 -0.39
N LEU A 104 -4.28 0.68 -1.13
CA LEU A 104 -5.44 -0.14 -1.46
C LEU A 104 -6.08 -0.72 -0.20
N ALA A 105 -5.25 -1.26 0.70
CA ALA A 105 -5.71 -1.80 1.98
C ALA A 105 -6.39 -0.72 2.85
N ALA A 106 -5.81 0.49 2.94
CA ALA A 106 -6.40 1.61 3.66
C ALA A 106 -7.73 2.04 3.04
N GLY A 107 -7.79 2.17 1.71
CA GLY A 107 -9.01 2.51 0.99
C GLY A 107 -10.14 1.50 1.20
N LEU A 108 -9.81 0.20 1.22
CA LEU A 108 -10.75 -0.87 1.57
C LEU A 108 -11.30 -0.71 3.00
N CYS A 109 -10.42 -0.42 3.97
CA CYS A 109 -10.84 -0.21 5.35
C CYS A 109 -11.81 0.98 5.47
N PHE A 110 -11.50 2.12 4.84
CA PHE A 110 -12.39 3.29 4.83
C PHE A 110 -13.69 3.04 4.08
N GLY A 111 -13.64 2.34 2.94
CA GLY A 111 -14.82 1.98 2.16
C GLY A 111 -15.78 1.08 2.94
N LEU A 112 -15.24 0.09 3.66
CA LEU A 112 -16.03 -0.77 4.55
C LEU A 112 -16.56 0.00 5.77
N ALA A 113 -15.75 0.89 6.36
CA ALA A 113 -16.20 1.74 7.47
C ALA A 113 -17.39 2.63 7.05
N TRP A 114 -17.35 3.18 5.83
CA TRP A 114 -18.42 3.98 5.26
C TRP A 114 -19.67 3.15 4.96
N LEU A 115 -19.50 1.93 4.42
CA LEU A 115 -20.63 1.03 4.15
C LEU A 115 -21.37 0.66 5.44
N VAL A 116 -20.62 0.37 6.51
CA VAL A 116 -21.16 0.10 7.85
C VAL A 116 -21.73 1.37 8.50
N SER A 117 -21.41 2.55 7.97
CA SER A 117 -21.91 3.85 8.45
C SER A 117 -23.27 4.26 7.87
N ARG A 118 -23.71 3.61 6.80
CA ARG A 118 -25.08 3.73 6.29
C ARG A 118 -26.04 2.84 7.08
#